data_AF-A0A5D2CQJ7-F1
#
_entry.id   AF-A0A5D2CQJ7-F1
#
_cell.length_a   1.000
_cell.length_b   1.000
_cell.length_c   1.000
_cell.angle_alpha   90.00
_cell.angle_beta   90.00
_cell.angle_gamma   90.00
#
_symmetry.space_group_name_H-M   'P 1'
#
loop_
_entity.id
_entity.type
_entity.pdbx_description
1 polymer ?
#
loop_
_entity_poly.entity_id
_entity_poly.type
_entity_poly.pdbx_seq_one_letter_code
_entity_poly.pdbx_strand_id
1 'polypeptide(L)'
;SFLSGEKILEDQKEYNEITRVASRYTLIDVVLHKKGFFRPLLKCLRPSKVKYVLVEVYEGIYGHHLGEKALTQQIQQQWYYWPLMQNDAIEYVAKCKPC
;
A
#
# COMPACT_ATOMS: atom_id res chain seq x y z
N SER A 1 29.46 -24.38 21.10
CA SER A 1 28.06 -24.77 20.83
C SER A 1 27.67 -24.22 19.46
N PHE A 2 27.35 -25.09 18.50
CA PHE A 2 27.00 -24.71 17.12
C PHE A 2 25.65 -23.98 17.02
N LEU A 3 24.77 -24.16 18.01
CA LEU A 3 23.42 -23.58 18.08
C LEU A 3 23.38 -22.06 18.29
N SER A 4 24.49 -21.41 18.64
CA SER A 4 24.54 -19.95 18.83
C SER A 4 24.69 -19.20 17.51
N GLY A 5 25.47 -19.74 16.57
CA GLY A 5 25.80 -19.07 15.31
C GLY A 5 24.65 -19.03 14.31
N GLU A 6 23.86 -20.10 14.21
CA GLU A 6 22.71 -20.17 13.30
C GLU A 6 21.62 -19.17 13.68
N LYS A 7 21.31 -19.07 14.98
CA LYS A 7 20.33 -18.10 15.49
C LYS A 7 20.77 -16.65 15.26
N ILE A 8 22.04 -16.33 15.48
CA ILE A 8 22.60 -14.99 15.20
C ILE A 8 22.48 -14.63 13.71
N LEU A 9 22.73 -15.60 12.80
CA LEU A 9 22.58 -15.37 11.37
C LEU A 9 21.12 -15.20 10.94
N GLU A 10 20.20 -15.91 11.58
CA GLU A 10 18.75 -15.79 11.34
C GLU A 10 18.22 -14.44 11.82
N ASP A 11 18.60 -14.02 13.04
CA ASP A 11 18.29 -12.69 13.58
C ASP A 11 18.86 -11.57 12.70
N GLN A 12 20.08 -11.75 12.17
CA GLN A 12 20.70 -10.78 11.26
C GLN A 12 19.97 -10.70 9.91
N LYS A 13 19.50 -11.83 9.37
CA LYS A 13 18.70 -11.86 8.14
C LYS A 13 17.36 -11.16 8.33
N GLU A 14 16.69 -11.43 9.44
CA GLU A 14 15.42 -10.78 9.78
C GLU A 14 15.61 -9.26 9.96
N TYR A 15 16.64 -8.85 10.72
CA TYR A 15 16.99 -7.44 10.88
C TYR A 15 17.26 -6.75 9.54
N ASN A 16 18.02 -7.40 8.65
CA ASN A 16 18.33 -6.86 7.34
C ASN A 16 17.06 -6.73 6.47
N GLU A 17 16.15 -7.70 6.54
CA GLU A 17 14.88 -7.64 5.80
C GLU A 17 13.97 -6.54 6.32
N ILE A 18 13.81 -6.42 7.64
CA ILE A 18 13.05 -5.34 8.27
C ILE A 18 13.64 -3.99 7.87
N THR A 19 14.96 -3.82 7.96
CA THR A 19 15.64 -2.57 7.61
C THR A 19 15.44 -2.24 6.13
N ARG A 20 15.54 -3.23 5.25
CA ARG A 20 15.30 -3.07 3.81
C ARG A 20 13.87 -2.62 3.53
N VAL A 21 12.87 -3.22 4.19
CA VAL A 21 11.46 -2.83 4.04
C VAL A 21 11.22 -1.44 4.63
N ALA A 22 11.69 -1.18 5.85
CA ALA A 22 11.55 0.09 6.56
C ALA A 22 12.17 1.25 5.79
N SER A 23 13.27 1.03 5.07
CA SER A 23 13.93 2.05 4.23
C SER A 23 13.03 2.65 3.14
N ARG A 24 11.92 1.96 2.81
CA ARG A 24 10.90 2.45 1.86
C ARG A 24 9.90 3.40 2.50
N TYR A 25 9.94 3.59 3.81
CA TYR A 25 8.97 4.40 4.55
C TYR A 25 9.65 5.55 5.30
N THR A 26 8.87 6.58 5.61
CA THR A 26 9.28 7.69 6.46
C THR A 26 8.08 8.24 7.22
N LEU A 27 8.31 8.85 8.38
CA LEU A 27 7.29 9.51 9.20
C LEU A 27 7.41 11.02 9.03
N ILE A 28 6.33 11.67 8.61
CA ILE A 28 6.22 13.13 8.49
C ILE A 28 4.93 13.51 9.20
N ASP A 29 5.01 14.39 10.21
CA ASP A 29 3.87 14.82 11.02
C ASP A 29 3.01 13.67 11.56
N VAL A 30 3.67 12.61 12.05
CA VAL A 30 3.03 11.39 12.59
C VAL A 30 2.22 10.61 11.52
N VAL A 31 2.44 10.90 10.24
CA VAL A 31 1.85 10.17 9.12
C VAL A 31 2.93 9.37 8.41
N LEU A 32 2.67 8.07 8.25
CA LEU A 32 3.53 7.17 7.50
C LEU A 32 3.45 7.49 6.01
N HIS A 33 4.60 7.65 5.37
CA HIS A 33 4.73 7.84 3.94
C HIS A 33 5.56 6.70 3.35
N LYS A 34 5.22 6.29 2.12
CA LYS A 34 5.95 5.28 1.35
C LYS A 34 6.62 5.92 0.14
N LYS A 35 7.87 5.56 -0.13
CA LYS A 35 8.57 5.93 -1.37
C LYS A 35 7.87 5.27 -2.56
N GLY A 36 7.28 6.10 -3.42
CA GLY A 36 6.65 5.69 -4.66
C GLY A 36 7.66 5.47 -5.79
N PHE A 37 7.18 4.92 -6.91
CA PHE A 37 8.02 4.52 -8.05
C PHE A 37 8.75 5.71 -8.71
N PHE A 38 8.05 6.82 -8.96
CA PHE A 38 8.61 8.04 -9.55
C PHE A 38 9.24 9.01 -8.54
N ARG A 39 9.70 8.49 -7.38
CA ARG A 39 10.12 9.25 -6.18
C ARG A 39 9.10 10.14 -5.44
N PRO A 40 7.78 10.07 -5.64
CA PRO A 40 6.89 10.77 -4.73
C PRO A 40 6.78 10.07 -3.38
N LEU A 41 6.42 10.82 -2.34
CA LEU A 41 6.00 10.24 -1.07
C LEU A 41 4.49 10.00 -1.12
N LEU A 42 4.09 8.74 -1.11
CA LEU A 42 2.69 8.35 -0.99
C LEU A 42 2.30 8.44 0.48
N LYS A 43 1.23 9.16 0.79
CA LYS A 43 0.68 9.30 2.14
C LYS A 43 -0.15 8.08 2.50
N CYS A 44 0.10 7.50 3.68
CA CYS A 44 -0.69 6.39 4.18
C CYS A 44 -2.09 6.88 4.56
N LEU A 45 -3.09 6.25 3.96
CA LEU A 45 -4.49 6.55 4.23
C LEU A 45 -4.95 5.81 5.49
N ARG A 46 -5.69 6.50 6.35
CA ARG A 46 -6.30 5.86 7.52
C ARG A 46 -7.43 4.92 7.05
N PRO A 47 -7.67 3.78 7.75
CA PRO A 47 -8.75 2.86 7.40
C PRO A 47 -10.12 3.53 7.24
N SER A 48 -10.43 4.55 8.06
CA SER A 48 -11.68 5.31 8.00
C SER A 48 -11.90 6.10 6.70
N LYS A 49 -10.86 6.27 5.87
CA LYS A 49 -10.94 6.97 4.58
C LYS A 49 -10.82 6.05 3.38
N VAL A 50 -10.43 4.79 3.57
CA VAL A 50 -10.22 3.81 2.49
C VAL A 50 -11.48 3.62 1.63
N LYS A 51 -12.62 3.34 2.27
CA LYS A 51 -13.90 3.14 1.55
C LYS A 51 -14.29 4.38 0.74
N TYR A 52 -14.14 5.58 1.31
CA TYR A 52 -14.46 6.81 0.62
C TYR A 52 -13.62 6.99 -0.64
N VAL A 53 -12.30 6.78 -0.54
CA VAL A 53 -11.39 6.89 -1.70
C VAL A 53 -11.68 5.82 -2.75
N LEU A 54 -12.02 4.59 -2.35
CA LEU A 54 -12.41 3.54 -3.29
C LEU A 54 -13.65 3.93 -4.09
N VAL A 55 -14.71 4.38 -3.41
CA VAL A 55 -15.95 4.85 -4.05
C VAL A 55 -15.66 6.03 -4.97
N GLU A 56 -14.95 7.06 -4.50
CA GLU A 56 -14.71 8.29 -5.26
C GLU A 56 -13.88 8.03 -6.54
N VAL A 57 -12.83 7.20 -6.45
CA VAL A 57 -11.97 6.93 -7.61
C VAL A 57 -12.61 5.93 -8.58
N TYR A 58 -13.41 4.99 -8.08
CA TYR A 58 -14.07 3.98 -8.89
C TYR A 58 -15.40 4.47 -9.51
N GLU A 59 -16.22 5.19 -8.74
CA GLU A 59 -17.57 5.64 -9.13
C GLU A 59 -17.66 7.14 -9.42
N GLY A 60 -16.55 7.88 -9.35
CA GLY A 60 -16.48 9.33 -9.55
C GLY A 60 -16.95 9.81 -10.92
N ILE A 61 -16.67 11.07 -11.25
CA ILE A 61 -17.32 11.93 -12.28
C ILE A 61 -17.63 11.28 -13.66
N TYR A 62 -16.96 10.19 -14.03
CA TYR A 62 -17.17 9.47 -15.28
C TYR A 62 -17.47 7.96 -15.14
N GLY A 63 -17.73 7.44 -13.92
CA GLY A 63 -18.11 6.04 -13.68
C GLY A 63 -17.14 5.06 -14.33
N HIS A 64 -15.83 5.34 -14.27
CA HIS A 64 -14.84 4.44 -14.85
C HIS A 64 -14.84 3.18 -14.00
N HIS A 65 -15.51 2.14 -14.49
CA HIS A 65 -15.42 0.77 -14.01
C HIS A 65 -13.98 0.24 -14.18
N LEU A 66 -13.05 0.80 -13.41
CA LEU A 66 -11.62 0.55 -13.49
C LEU A 66 -11.31 -0.85 -12.98
N GLY A 67 -10.52 -1.61 -13.74
CA GLY A 67 -9.91 -2.82 -13.19
C GLY A 67 -9.05 -2.51 -11.96
N GLU A 68 -8.81 -3.51 -11.11
CA GLU A 68 -8.14 -3.39 -9.82
C GLU A 68 -6.76 -2.72 -9.91
N LYS A 69 -6.01 -2.99 -10.99
CA LYS A 69 -4.70 -2.39 -11.25
C LYS A 69 -4.80 -0.91 -11.58
N ALA A 70 -5.77 -0.53 -12.41
CA ALA A 70 -6.00 0.84 -12.82
C ALA A 70 -6.48 1.68 -11.63
N LEU A 71 -7.39 1.13 -10.81
CA LEU A 71 -7.85 1.76 -9.56
C LEU A 71 -6.67 2.04 -8.60
N THR A 72 -5.84 1.03 -8.36
CA THR A 72 -4.63 1.16 -7.52
C THR A 72 -3.67 2.22 -8.07
N GLN A 73 -3.46 2.25 -9.38
CA GLN A 73 -2.60 3.24 -10.03
C GLN A 73 -3.14 4.67 -9.91
N GLN A 74 -4.45 4.87 -10.09
CA GLN A 74 -5.08 6.18 -9.94
C GLN A 74 -4.93 6.70 -8.51
N ILE A 75 -5.14 5.86 -7.50
CA ILE A 75 -4.97 6.26 -6.11
C ILE A 75 -3.51 6.66 -5.81
N GLN A 76 -2.54 5.94 -6.37
CA GLN A 76 -1.12 6.28 -6.25
C GLN A 76 -0.75 7.58 -6.98
N GLN A 77 -1.40 7.88 -8.11
CA GLN A 77 -1.26 9.17 -8.81
C GLN A 77 -1.77 10.35 -7.97
N GLN A 78 -2.77 10.10 -7.11
CA GLN A 78 -3.24 11.06 -6.10
C GLN A 78 -2.39 11.07 -4.83
N TRP A 79 -1.22 10.42 -4.87
CA TRP A 79 -0.25 10.35 -3.77
C TRP A 79 -0.75 9.63 -2.52
N TYR A 80 -1.68 8.68 -2.64
CA TYR A 80 -2.19 7.88 -1.52
C TYR A 80 -1.78 6.41 -1.62
N TYR A 81 -1.66 5.75 -0.47
CA TYR A 81 -1.54 4.30 -0.38
C TYR A 81 -2.13 3.76 0.93
N TRP A 82 -2.39 2.45 1.00
CA TRP A 82 -2.55 1.72 2.27
C TRP A 82 -2.10 0.26 2.09
N PRO A 83 -1.76 -0.47 3.18
CA PRO A 83 -1.11 -1.78 3.06
C PRO A 83 -1.90 -2.84 2.27
N LEU A 84 -3.23 -2.85 2.40
CA LEU A 84 -4.11 -3.84 1.77
C LEU A 84 -4.78 -3.35 0.47
N MET A 85 -4.30 -2.24 -0.10
CA MET A 85 -4.90 -1.57 -1.26
C MET A 85 -5.22 -2.49 -2.43
N GLN A 86 -4.30 -3.38 -2.80
CA GLN A 86 -4.52 -4.28 -3.92
C GLN A 86 -5.68 -5.25 -3.64
N ASN A 87 -5.76 -5.80 -2.43
CA ASN A 87 -6.82 -6.74 -2.05
C ASN A 87 -8.16 -6.02 -1.93
N ASP A 88 -8.16 -4.84 -1.29
CA ASP A 88 -9.38 -4.03 -1.17
C ASP A 88 -9.90 -3.60 -2.54
N ALA A 89 -9.01 -3.26 -3.48
CA ALA A 89 -9.39 -2.96 -4.86
C ALA A 89 -9.98 -4.18 -5.57
N ILE A 90 -9.36 -5.36 -5.46
CA ILE A 90 -9.89 -6.61 -6.02
C ILE A 90 -11.29 -6.90 -5.47
N GLU A 91 -11.46 -6.85 -4.15
CA GLU A 91 -12.74 -7.11 -3.51
C GLU A 91 -13.81 -6.09 -3.87
N TYR A 92 -13.42 -4.82 -4.05
CA TYR A 92 -14.34 -3.76 -4.42
C TYR A 92 -14.84 -3.94 -5.86
N VAL A 93 -13.92 -4.14 -6.81
CA VAL A 93 -14.24 -4.36 -8.22
C VAL A 93 -15.09 -5.63 -8.39
N ALA A 94 -14.76 -6.71 -7.68
CA ALA A 94 -15.52 -7.97 -7.75
C ALA A 94 -16.98 -7.86 -7.26
N LYS A 95 -17.31 -6.85 -6.43
CA LYS A 95 -18.68 -6.60 -5.96
C LYS A 95 -19.51 -5.77 -6.95
N CYS A 96 -18.87 -5.18 -7.96
CA CYS A 96 -19.54 -4.37 -8.96
C CYS A 96 -20.22 -5.27 -10.00
N LYS A 97 -21.55 -5.40 -9.95
CA LYS A 97 -22.33 -6.25 -10.88
C LYS A 97 -22.20 -5.86 -12.37
N PRO A 98 -22.06 -4.57 -12.73
CA PRO A 98 -21.80 -4.18 -14.12
C PRO A 98 -20.41 -4.54 -14.67
N CYS A 99 -19.47 -5.00 -13.83
CA CYS A 99 -18.07 -5.26 -14.19
C CYS A 99 -17.75 -6.72 -14.42
#